data_AF-A0A7K8UKW7-F1
#
_entry.id   AF-A0A7K8UKW7-F1
#
_cell.length_a   1.000
_cell.length_b   1.000
_cell.length_c   1.000
_cell.angle_alpha   90.00
_cell.angle_beta   90.00
_cell.angle_gamma   90.00
#
_symmetry.space_group_name_H-M   'P 1'
#
loop_
_entity.id
_entity.type
_entity.pdbx_description
1 polymer ?
#
loop_
_entity_poly.entity_id
_entity_poly.type
_entity_poly.pdbx_seq_one_letter_code
_entity_poly.pdbx_strand_id
1 'polypeptide(L)'
;VQEKCDYDLVMPLALLFYYAVLYAPHFPPGSDLLLKATSVYHSFLTWPVPYCDIFRELLTFISDELKAPGISFQRLVRTEQGLPVKNYQSSTVTVLLLNRSEVQSEFLSIAEKLSASEHPQCATLVVLLEHLYQANFGTRCDLDSLHHLLKSKTLEELSEIYASAADAQEIAAASSDPVPARERLQSVLRDIAGAASFPAIAGEAQPRKLHTIPIPAARCYTYSWDQDNFGKWRGFPIPP
;
A
#
# COMPACT_ATOMS: atom_id res chain seq x y z
N VAL A 1 20.68 21.56 -10.36
CA VAL A 1 19.66 21.35 -9.31
C VAL A 1 20.28 21.48 -7.93
N GLN A 2 21.29 20.66 -7.56
CA GLN A 2 21.95 20.76 -6.25
C GLN A 2 22.76 22.07 -6.05
N GLU A 3 23.39 22.62 -7.11
CA GLU A 3 24.12 23.89 -7.03
C GLU A 3 23.23 25.15 -7.03
N LYS A 4 21.97 25.03 -7.44
CA LYS A 4 21.02 26.15 -7.55
C LYS A 4 19.92 26.13 -6.50
N CYS A 5 19.82 25.05 -5.71
CA CYS A 5 18.77 24.88 -4.71
C CYS A 5 17.36 25.12 -5.25
N ASP A 6 17.04 24.57 -6.44
CA ASP A 6 15.69 24.66 -7.03
C ASP A 6 14.75 23.66 -6.33
N TYR A 7 14.40 23.98 -5.08
CA TYR A 7 13.59 23.14 -4.19
C TYR A 7 12.22 22.78 -4.78
N ASP A 8 11.63 23.71 -5.53
CA ASP A 8 10.27 23.60 -6.08
C ASP A 8 10.14 22.50 -7.15
N LEU A 9 11.24 22.13 -7.81
CA LEU A 9 11.23 21.11 -8.87
C LEU A 9 11.49 19.69 -8.33
N VAL A 10 12.25 19.56 -7.23
CA VAL A 10 12.62 18.25 -6.70
C VAL A 10 11.47 17.58 -5.96
N MET A 11 10.64 18.37 -5.29
CA MET A 11 9.49 17.87 -4.54
C MET A 11 8.46 17.10 -5.40
N PRO A 12 7.97 17.65 -6.53
CA PRO A 12 7.10 16.90 -7.45
C PRO A 12 7.75 15.61 -7.98
N LEU A 13 9.06 15.61 -8.21
CA LEU A 13 9.78 14.43 -8.70
C LEU A 13 9.90 13.35 -7.62
N ALA A 14 10.14 13.73 -6.37
CA ALA A 14 10.16 12.80 -5.23
C ALA A 14 8.78 12.15 -5.02
N LEU A 15 7.70 12.94 -5.12
CA LEU A 15 6.33 12.43 -5.06
C LEU A 15 6.02 11.51 -6.25
N LEU A 16 6.41 11.89 -7.46
CA LEU A 16 6.23 11.04 -8.65
C LEU A 16 6.96 9.71 -8.49
N PHE A 17 8.20 9.73 -7.96
CA PHE A 17 8.94 8.50 -7.67
C PHE A 17 8.22 7.65 -6.62
N TYR A 18 7.77 8.25 -5.51
CA TYR A 18 7.01 7.55 -4.47
C TYR A 18 5.80 6.82 -5.06
N TYR A 19 4.97 7.51 -5.84
CA TYR A 19 3.81 6.88 -6.48
C TYR A 19 4.22 5.84 -7.53
N ALA A 20 5.25 6.09 -8.33
CA ALA A 20 5.73 5.12 -9.31
C ALA A 20 6.18 3.82 -8.65
N VAL A 21 6.82 3.89 -7.48
CA VAL A 21 7.21 2.72 -6.68
C VAL A 21 5.98 2.05 -6.07
N LEU A 22 5.04 2.82 -5.54
CA LEU A 22 3.80 2.33 -4.94
C LEU A 22 2.92 1.54 -5.93
N TYR A 23 2.88 1.97 -7.20
CA TYR A 23 2.13 1.31 -8.27
C TYR A 23 2.94 0.22 -9.00
N ALA A 24 4.22 0.04 -8.67
CA ALA A 24 5.06 -0.93 -9.34
C ALA A 24 4.60 -2.35 -8.95
N PRO A 25 4.21 -3.21 -9.93
CA PRO A 25 3.65 -4.52 -9.62
C PRO A 25 4.68 -5.49 -9.04
N HIS A 26 5.97 -5.31 -9.36
CA HIS A 26 7.06 -6.14 -8.86
C HIS A 26 8.42 -5.49 -9.12
N PHE A 27 9.32 -5.54 -8.14
CA PHE A 27 10.74 -5.22 -8.31
C PHE A 27 11.58 -6.49 -8.43
N PRO A 28 12.22 -6.74 -9.59
CA PRO A 28 13.12 -7.88 -9.74
C PRO A 28 14.23 -7.84 -8.68
N PRO A 29 14.64 -8.99 -8.10
CA PRO A 29 15.68 -9.02 -7.06
C PRO A 29 17.05 -8.54 -7.56
N GLY A 30 17.31 -8.59 -8.88
CA GLY A 30 18.52 -8.03 -9.49
C GLY A 30 18.42 -6.56 -9.90
N SER A 31 17.32 -5.87 -9.61
CA SER A 31 17.14 -4.45 -9.93
C SER A 31 17.92 -3.57 -8.97
N ASP A 32 18.73 -2.66 -9.50
CA ASP A 32 19.47 -1.66 -8.73
C ASP A 32 18.73 -0.32 -8.61
N LEU A 33 17.50 -0.21 -9.13
CA LEU A 33 16.74 1.03 -9.19
C LEU A 33 16.56 1.67 -7.81
N LEU A 34 16.07 0.89 -6.84
CA LEU A 34 15.83 1.37 -5.47
C LEU A 34 17.15 1.72 -4.76
N LEU A 35 18.23 0.97 -5.00
CA LEU A 35 19.55 1.27 -4.44
C LEU A 35 20.14 2.57 -5.00
N LYS A 36 19.99 2.79 -6.32
CA LYS A 36 20.38 4.06 -6.96
C LYS A 36 19.56 5.22 -6.42
N ALA A 37 18.24 5.03 -6.27
CA ALA A 37 17.37 6.03 -5.68
C ALA A 37 17.80 6.39 -4.25
N THR A 38 18.12 5.40 -3.41
CA THR A 38 18.69 5.63 -2.07
C THR A 38 19.94 6.50 -2.12
N SER A 39 20.88 6.18 -3.02
CA SER A 39 22.12 6.96 -3.16
C SER A 39 21.84 8.42 -3.55
N VAL A 40 20.91 8.65 -4.49
CA VAL A 40 20.52 9.99 -4.92
C VAL A 40 19.83 10.75 -3.77
N TYR A 41 18.83 10.16 -3.13
CA TYR A 41 18.04 10.83 -2.09
C TYR A 41 18.84 11.10 -0.81
N HIS A 42 19.86 10.29 -0.52
CA HIS A 42 20.76 10.53 0.60
C HIS A 42 21.51 11.86 0.46
N SER A 43 21.80 12.32 -0.77
CA SER A 43 22.47 13.61 -0.98
C SER A 43 21.62 14.81 -0.50
N PHE A 44 20.30 14.67 -0.50
CA PHE A 44 19.36 15.72 -0.10
C PHE A 44 19.10 15.76 1.41
N LEU A 45 19.65 14.84 2.21
CA LEU A 45 19.56 14.92 3.68
C LEU A 45 20.31 16.12 4.27
N THR A 46 21.20 16.74 3.49
CA THR A 46 21.93 17.95 3.87
C THR A 46 21.12 19.23 3.68
N TRP A 47 19.92 19.14 3.11
CA TRP A 47 19.05 20.29 2.83
C TRP A 47 18.35 20.80 4.10
N PRO A 48 17.87 22.06 4.11
CA PRO A 48 17.13 22.59 5.25
C PRO A 48 15.76 21.89 5.43
N VAL A 49 15.23 21.99 6.65
CA VAL A 49 13.85 21.60 6.99
C VAL A 49 12.86 22.47 6.17
N PRO A 50 11.76 21.90 5.63
CA PRO A 50 11.27 20.53 5.82
C PRO A 50 11.80 19.50 4.82
N TYR A 51 12.63 19.89 3.85
CA TYR A 51 13.00 19.03 2.73
C TYR A 51 13.79 17.80 3.18
N CYS A 52 14.74 17.94 4.12
CA CYS A 52 15.50 16.80 4.64
C CYS A 52 14.61 15.74 5.29
N ASP A 53 13.51 16.13 5.92
CA ASP A 53 12.60 15.22 6.60
C ASP A 53 11.80 14.40 5.58
N ILE A 54 11.35 15.03 4.50
CA ILE A 54 10.70 14.35 3.38
C ILE A 54 11.63 13.30 2.76
N PHE A 55 12.90 13.64 2.53
CA PHE A 55 13.85 12.67 1.99
C PHE A 55 14.20 11.56 2.99
N ARG A 56 14.18 11.84 4.29
CA ARG A 56 14.33 10.81 5.34
C ARG A 56 13.15 9.84 5.34
N GLU A 57 11.93 10.33 5.19
CA GLU A 57 10.74 9.50 5.02
C GLU A 57 10.83 8.67 3.75
N LEU A 58 11.24 9.28 2.63
CA LEU A 58 11.39 8.57 1.37
C LEU A 58 12.47 7.48 1.43
N LEU A 59 13.58 7.71 2.12
CA LEU A 59 14.62 6.71 2.36
C LEU A 59 14.13 5.56 3.24
N THR A 60 13.31 5.87 4.25
CA THR A 60 12.63 4.84 5.06
C THR A 60 11.70 4.00 4.20
N PHE A 61 10.89 4.65 3.36
CA PHE A 61 10.01 3.99 2.39
C PHE A 61 10.79 3.05 1.45
N ILE A 62 11.89 3.53 0.85
CA ILE A 62 12.72 2.70 -0.05
C ILE A 62 13.34 1.52 0.72
N SER A 63 13.82 1.75 1.94
CA SER A 63 14.37 0.70 2.80
C SER A 63 13.34 -0.40 3.06
N ASP A 64 12.11 -0.01 3.41
CA ASP A 64 11.02 -0.94 3.68
C ASP A 64 10.62 -1.73 2.42
N GLU A 65 10.54 -1.09 1.25
CA GLU A 65 10.28 -1.78 -0.03
C GLU A 65 11.39 -2.76 -0.45
N LEU A 66 12.65 -2.46 -0.12
CA LEU A 66 13.77 -3.37 -0.38
C LEU A 66 13.69 -4.64 0.48
N LYS A 67 13.24 -4.52 1.73
CA LYS A 67 13.10 -5.62 2.70
C LYS A 67 11.81 -6.43 2.48
N ALA A 68 10.70 -5.74 2.23
CA ALA A 68 9.37 -6.30 2.12
C ALA A 68 8.63 -5.68 0.92
N PRO A 69 8.81 -6.24 -0.29
CA PRO A 69 8.18 -5.70 -1.50
C PRO A 69 6.66 -5.55 -1.36
N GLY A 70 6.17 -4.36 -1.71
CA GLY A 70 4.77 -4.00 -1.67
C GLY A 70 4.23 -3.60 -0.30
N ILE A 71 5.06 -3.55 0.75
CA ILE A 71 4.60 -3.22 2.11
C ILE A 71 3.94 -1.85 2.20
N SER A 72 4.40 -0.88 1.42
CA SER A 72 3.88 0.49 1.48
C SER A 72 2.46 0.57 0.93
N PHE A 73 2.17 -0.16 -0.16
CA PHE A 73 0.81 -0.34 -0.67
C PHE A 73 -0.08 -0.99 0.39
N GLN A 74 0.43 -2.04 1.03
CA GLN A 74 -0.32 -2.80 2.04
C GLN A 74 -0.66 -1.93 3.25
N ARG A 75 0.31 -1.18 3.78
CA ARG A 75 0.12 -0.22 4.88
C ARG A 75 -0.89 0.86 4.50
N LEU A 76 -0.75 1.48 3.33
CA LEU A 76 -1.66 2.52 2.85
C LEU A 76 -3.11 2.03 2.81
N VAL A 77 -3.37 0.97 2.04
CA VAL A 77 -4.73 0.45 1.85
C VAL A 77 -5.30 -0.06 3.17
N ARG A 78 -4.50 -0.77 3.99
CA ARG A 78 -4.93 -1.22 5.32
C ARG A 78 -5.41 -0.07 6.18
N THR A 79 -4.65 1.02 6.21
CA THR A 79 -4.93 2.20 7.02
C THR A 79 -6.13 2.98 6.51
N GLU A 80 -6.29 3.15 5.19
CA GLU A 80 -7.44 3.84 4.58
C GLU A 80 -8.75 3.04 4.65
N GLN A 81 -8.66 1.70 4.64
CA GLN A 81 -9.82 0.80 4.74
C GLN A 81 -10.16 0.44 6.19
N GLY A 82 -9.28 0.75 7.15
CA GLY A 82 -9.45 0.44 8.56
C GLY A 82 -9.42 -1.07 8.85
N LEU A 83 -8.58 -1.82 8.13
CA LEU A 83 -8.45 -3.27 8.33
C LEU A 83 -7.60 -3.56 9.58
N PRO A 84 -8.14 -4.28 10.58
CA PRO A 84 -7.40 -4.58 11.81
C PRO A 84 -6.33 -5.67 11.55
N VAL A 85 -5.12 -5.45 12.06
CA VAL A 85 -4.05 -6.47 12.09
C VAL A 85 -3.52 -6.54 13.52
N LYS A 86 -3.21 -7.75 13.99
CA LYS A 86 -2.92 -8.10 15.40
C LYS A 86 -1.91 -7.18 16.10
N ASN A 87 -0.96 -6.61 15.36
CA ASN A 87 0.17 -5.84 15.91
C ASN A 87 0.20 -4.37 15.47
N TYR A 88 -0.70 -3.95 14.57
CA TYR A 88 -0.67 -2.61 13.97
C TYR A 88 -2.09 -2.07 13.79
N GLN A 89 -2.47 -1.14 14.66
CA GLN A 89 -3.73 -0.41 14.59
C GLN A 89 -3.43 1.04 14.18
N SER A 90 -3.44 1.31 12.88
CA SER A 90 -3.38 2.67 12.34
C SER A 90 -4.48 2.81 11.31
N SER A 91 -5.41 3.73 11.55
CA SER A 91 -6.50 4.06 10.63
C SER A 91 -6.39 5.52 10.19
N THR A 92 -6.59 5.74 8.90
CA THR A 92 -6.71 7.07 8.31
C THR A 92 -8.12 7.22 7.79
N VAL A 93 -8.76 8.32 8.16
CA VAL A 93 -10.11 8.64 7.74
C VAL A 93 -10.05 9.89 6.88
N THR A 94 -10.51 9.78 5.63
CA THR A 94 -10.62 10.93 4.73
C THR A 94 -11.98 11.58 4.92
N VAL A 95 -11.99 12.88 5.19
CA VAL A 95 -13.23 13.65 5.35
C VAL A 95 -13.29 14.75 4.30
N LEU A 96 -14.36 14.73 3.50
CA LEU A 96 -14.69 15.76 2.53
C LEU A 96 -15.62 16.78 3.19
N LEU A 97 -15.09 17.97 3.45
CA LEU A 97 -15.86 19.12 3.94
C LEU A 97 -16.30 19.95 2.75
N LEU A 98 -17.60 19.92 2.44
CA LEU A 98 -18.15 20.57 1.25
C LEU A 98 -19.18 21.62 1.64
N ASN A 99 -19.10 22.78 1.01
CA ASN A 99 -20.19 23.75 1.03
C ASN A 99 -21.12 23.44 -0.15
N ARG A 100 -22.36 23.02 0.15
CA ARG A 100 -23.35 22.64 -0.87
C ARG A 100 -23.73 23.79 -1.80
N SER A 101 -23.48 25.04 -1.41
CA SER A 101 -23.78 26.23 -2.21
C SER A 101 -22.67 26.62 -3.20
N GLU A 102 -21.43 26.16 -2.98
CA GLU A 102 -20.27 26.52 -3.81
C GLU A 102 -19.83 25.39 -4.76
N VAL A 103 -20.29 24.17 -4.52
CA VAL A 103 -19.86 22.97 -5.24
C VAL A 103 -20.93 22.49 -6.20
N GLN A 104 -20.54 22.14 -7.42
CA GLN A 104 -21.44 21.61 -8.46
C GLN A 104 -22.10 20.29 -8.03
N SER A 105 -23.34 20.07 -8.47
CA SER A 105 -24.17 18.90 -8.13
C SER A 105 -23.51 17.58 -8.48
N GLU A 106 -22.75 17.53 -9.57
CA GLU A 106 -22.07 16.33 -10.05
C GLU A 106 -20.99 15.89 -9.05
N PHE A 107 -20.22 16.85 -8.52
CA PHE A 107 -19.18 16.57 -7.53
C PHE A 107 -19.79 16.13 -6.20
N LEU A 108 -20.88 16.78 -5.75
CA LEU A 108 -21.62 16.34 -4.56
C LEU A 108 -22.11 14.90 -4.70
N SER A 109 -22.63 14.54 -5.87
CA SER A 109 -23.10 13.16 -6.13
C SER A 109 -21.97 12.12 -6.07
N ILE A 110 -20.75 12.49 -6.50
CA ILE A 110 -19.58 11.62 -6.43
C ILE A 110 -19.11 11.50 -4.98
N ALA A 111 -19.03 12.61 -4.24
CA ALA A 111 -18.65 12.60 -2.84
C ALA A 111 -19.62 11.75 -1.99
N GLU A 112 -20.93 11.90 -2.22
CA GLU A 112 -21.95 11.08 -1.55
C GLU A 112 -21.83 9.60 -1.94
N LYS A 113 -21.54 9.26 -3.21
CA LYS A 113 -21.26 7.87 -3.64
C LYS A 113 -20.02 7.30 -2.97
N LEU A 114 -18.93 8.06 -2.89
CA LEU A 114 -17.71 7.64 -2.20
C LEU A 114 -17.93 7.40 -0.71
N SER A 115 -18.81 8.20 -0.09
CA SER A 115 -19.18 8.02 1.32
C SER A 115 -20.17 6.91 1.60
N ALA A 116 -21.06 6.61 0.64
CA ALA A 116 -22.01 5.51 0.74
C ALA A 116 -21.41 4.15 0.32
N SER A 117 -20.23 4.15 -0.33
CA SER A 117 -19.57 2.93 -0.78
C SER A 117 -18.96 2.16 0.40
N GLU A 118 -19.73 1.24 0.97
CA GLU A 118 -19.17 0.16 1.77
C GLU A 118 -18.37 -0.76 0.86
N HIS A 119 -17.03 -0.65 0.91
CA HIS A 119 -16.17 -1.56 0.18
C HIS A 119 -16.26 -2.95 0.81
N PRO A 120 -16.65 -4.00 0.06
CA PRO A 120 -16.75 -5.33 0.62
C PRO A 120 -15.37 -5.77 1.14
N GLN A 121 -15.26 -6.03 2.44
CA GLN A 121 -13.97 -6.42 3.06
C GLN A 121 -13.32 -7.60 2.34
N CYS A 122 -14.11 -8.58 1.90
CA CYS A 122 -13.64 -9.70 1.07
C CYS A 122 -12.91 -9.20 -0.19
N ALA A 123 -13.51 -8.27 -0.95
CA ALA A 123 -12.93 -7.78 -2.20
C ALA A 123 -11.60 -7.07 -1.95
N THR A 124 -11.51 -6.27 -0.88
CA THR A 124 -10.27 -5.61 -0.46
C THR A 124 -9.19 -6.62 -0.09
N LEU A 125 -9.53 -7.67 0.68
CA LEU A 125 -8.58 -8.73 1.06
C LEU A 125 -8.06 -9.50 -0.15
N VAL A 126 -8.93 -9.79 -1.14
CA VAL A 126 -8.51 -10.42 -2.40
C VAL A 126 -7.46 -9.55 -3.10
N VAL A 127 -7.75 -8.25 -3.30
CA VAL A 127 -6.83 -7.31 -3.94
C VAL A 127 -5.50 -7.21 -3.20
N LEU A 128 -5.54 -7.18 -1.86
CA LEU A 128 -4.34 -7.11 -1.04
C LEU A 128 -3.48 -8.37 -1.16
N LEU A 129 -4.09 -9.55 -1.16
CA LEU A 129 -3.38 -10.81 -1.34
C LEU A 129 -2.78 -10.92 -2.74
N GLU A 130 -3.54 -10.59 -3.80
CA GLU A 130 -3.02 -10.54 -5.17
C GLU A 130 -1.81 -9.62 -5.28
N HIS A 131 -1.91 -8.41 -4.73
CA HIS A 131 -0.82 -7.46 -4.72
C HIS A 131 0.40 -8.00 -3.97
N LEU A 132 0.20 -8.57 -2.78
CA LEU A 132 1.27 -9.09 -1.95
C LEU A 132 2.05 -10.21 -2.66
N TYR A 133 1.33 -11.17 -3.26
CA TYR A 133 1.96 -12.28 -3.98
C TYR A 133 2.66 -11.80 -5.26
N GLN A 134 2.04 -10.89 -6.03
CA GLN A 134 2.69 -10.35 -7.22
C GLN A 134 3.91 -9.50 -6.89
N ALA A 135 3.86 -8.65 -5.87
CA ALA A 135 4.99 -7.82 -5.45
C ALA A 135 6.21 -8.67 -5.08
N ASN A 136 6.00 -9.84 -4.47
CA ASN A 136 7.08 -10.71 -4.00
C ASN A 136 7.61 -11.66 -5.09
N PHE A 137 6.73 -12.21 -5.94
CA PHE A 137 7.06 -13.29 -6.88
C PHE A 137 7.00 -12.87 -8.36
N GLY A 138 6.44 -11.70 -8.67
CA GLY A 138 6.33 -11.17 -10.02
C GLY A 138 5.61 -12.15 -10.95
N THR A 139 6.21 -12.39 -12.12
CA THR A 139 5.66 -13.29 -13.15
C THR A 139 5.71 -14.77 -12.79
N ARG A 140 6.26 -15.13 -11.63
CA ARG A 140 6.21 -16.50 -11.08
C ARG A 140 4.88 -16.81 -10.40
N CYS A 141 4.09 -15.78 -10.08
CA CYS A 141 2.75 -15.93 -9.52
C CYS A 141 1.71 -15.94 -10.65
N ASP A 142 0.89 -16.99 -10.70
CA ASP A 142 -0.30 -17.01 -11.54
C ASP A 142 -1.43 -16.24 -10.85
N LEU A 143 -1.55 -14.95 -11.19
CA LEU A 143 -2.58 -14.08 -10.63
C LEU A 143 -4.00 -14.51 -10.99
N ASP A 144 -4.25 -14.99 -12.20
CA ASP A 144 -5.61 -15.39 -12.62
C ASP A 144 -6.09 -16.59 -11.80
N SER A 145 -5.24 -17.60 -11.66
CA SER A 145 -5.54 -18.77 -10.82
C SER A 145 -5.65 -18.40 -9.34
N LEU A 146 -4.79 -17.49 -8.86
CA LEU A 146 -4.85 -16.99 -7.49
C LEU A 146 -6.18 -16.27 -7.22
N HIS A 147 -6.61 -15.38 -8.12
CA HIS A 147 -7.89 -14.66 -8.03
C HIS A 147 -9.08 -15.61 -7.90
N HIS A 148 -9.13 -16.64 -8.76
CA HIS A 148 -10.20 -17.62 -8.74
C HIS A 148 -10.28 -18.37 -7.41
N LEU A 149 -9.12 -18.75 -6.85
CA LEU A 149 -9.06 -19.42 -5.55
C LEU A 149 -9.41 -18.48 -4.40
N LEU A 150 -8.89 -17.26 -4.41
CA LEU A 150 -9.20 -16.25 -3.39
C LEU A 150 -10.70 -15.94 -3.33
N LYS A 151 -11.38 -15.84 -4.49
CA LYS A 151 -12.83 -15.64 -4.56
C LYS A 151 -13.66 -16.79 -4.02
N SER A 152 -13.10 -18.00 -3.95
CA SER A 152 -13.80 -19.18 -3.45
C SER A 152 -13.73 -19.32 -1.92
N LYS A 153 -12.86 -18.55 -1.26
CA LYS A 153 -12.63 -18.59 0.19
C LYS A 153 -13.63 -17.74 0.96
N THR A 154 -13.85 -18.09 2.22
CA THR A 154 -14.68 -17.28 3.12
C THR A 154 -13.93 -16.05 3.63
N LEU A 155 -14.66 -15.09 4.22
CA LEU A 155 -14.06 -13.90 4.81
C LEU A 155 -13.07 -14.24 5.92
N GLU A 156 -13.40 -15.23 6.75
CA GLU A 156 -12.59 -15.69 7.88
C GLU A 156 -11.26 -16.26 7.36
N GLU A 157 -11.32 -17.15 6.37
CA GLU A 157 -10.13 -17.73 5.75
C GLU A 157 -9.23 -16.65 5.11
N LEU A 158 -9.82 -15.73 4.36
CA LEU A 158 -9.09 -14.62 3.74
C LEU A 158 -8.44 -13.72 4.79
N SER A 159 -9.13 -13.45 5.89
CA SER A 159 -8.64 -12.61 6.99
C SER A 159 -7.48 -13.28 7.71
N GLU A 160 -7.53 -14.59 7.96
CA GLU A 160 -6.45 -15.33 8.60
C GLU A 160 -5.20 -15.42 7.71
N ILE A 161 -5.39 -15.70 6.42
CA ILE A 161 -4.31 -15.72 5.43
C ILE A 161 -3.67 -14.34 5.35
N TYR A 162 -4.48 -13.28 5.21
CA TYR A 162 -3.99 -11.91 5.14
C TYR A 162 -3.27 -11.49 6.40
N ALA A 163 -3.81 -11.77 7.59
CA ALA A 163 -3.18 -11.41 8.86
C ALA A 163 -1.79 -12.07 9.00
N SER A 164 -1.66 -13.34 8.59
CA SER A 164 -0.39 -14.07 8.63
C SER A 164 0.62 -13.51 7.61
N ALA A 165 0.17 -13.18 6.40
CA ALA A 165 1.01 -12.62 5.36
C ALA A 165 1.46 -11.18 5.68
N ALA A 166 0.56 -10.36 6.24
CA ALA A 166 0.84 -9.01 6.67
C ALA A 166 1.85 -8.98 7.82
N ASP A 167 1.71 -9.88 8.82
CA ASP A 167 2.67 -10.00 9.91
C ASP A 167 4.07 -10.39 9.39
N ALA A 168 4.14 -11.33 8.44
CA ALA A 168 5.39 -11.69 7.80
C ALA A 168 6.06 -10.51 7.07
N GLN A 169 5.29 -9.65 6.38
CA GLN A 169 5.81 -8.44 5.75
C GLN A 169 6.35 -7.44 6.77
N GLU A 170 5.63 -7.22 7.88
CA GLU A 170 6.06 -6.30 8.93
C GLU A 170 7.34 -6.80 9.62
N ILE A 171 7.46 -8.11 9.88
CA ILE A 171 8.70 -8.73 10.38
C ILE A 171 9.87 -8.54 9.41
N ALA A 172 9.62 -8.71 8.10
CA ALA A 172 10.64 -8.49 7.09
C ALA A 172 11.07 -7.02 7.04
N ALA A 173 10.13 -6.07 7.09
CA ALA A 173 10.46 -4.65 7.13
C ALA A 173 11.18 -4.22 8.42
N ALA A 174 10.94 -4.89 9.55
CA ALA A 174 11.68 -4.63 10.78
C ALA A 174 13.12 -5.19 10.78
N SER A 175 13.49 -5.99 9.77
CA SER A 175 14.82 -6.61 9.69
C SER A 175 15.89 -5.60 9.26
N SER A 176 17.15 -5.85 9.65
CA SER A 176 18.28 -4.98 9.32
C SER A 176 18.73 -5.10 7.86
N ASP A 177 18.79 -6.32 7.33
CA ASP A 177 19.37 -6.62 6.02
C ASP A 177 18.29 -6.94 4.97
N PRO A 178 18.24 -6.23 3.83
CA PRO A 178 17.18 -6.41 2.82
C PRO A 178 17.11 -7.79 2.17
N VAL A 179 18.26 -8.36 1.82
CA VAL A 179 18.33 -9.65 1.09
C VAL A 179 17.77 -10.80 1.93
N PRO A 180 18.30 -11.11 3.14
CA PRO A 180 17.77 -12.20 3.94
C PRO A 180 16.35 -11.94 4.45
N ALA A 181 15.95 -10.68 4.65
CA ALA A 181 14.58 -10.33 5.01
C ALA A 181 13.60 -10.73 3.90
N ARG A 182 13.92 -10.37 2.64
CA ARG A 182 13.11 -10.71 1.48
C ARG A 182 13.04 -12.22 1.22
N GLU A 183 14.16 -12.93 1.34
CA GLU A 183 14.20 -14.39 1.17
C GLU A 183 13.34 -15.10 2.22
N ARG A 184 13.44 -14.66 3.48
CA ARG A 184 12.62 -15.18 4.58
C ARG A 184 11.13 -14.91 4.32
N LEU A 185 10.78 -13.70 3.93
CA LEU A 185 9.40 -13.35 3.56
C LEU A 185 8.88 -14.28 2.45
N GLN A 186 9.65 -14.45 1.37
CA GLN A 186 9.26 -15.34 0.27
C GLN A 186 9.15 -16.81 0.68
N SER A 187 9.90 -17.27 1.69
CA SER A 187 9.72 -18.60 2.26
C SER A 187 8.38 -18.70 3.00
N VAL A 188 8.12 -17.78 3.94
CA VAL A 188 6.89 -17.77 4.74
C VAL A 188 5.65 -17.65 3.85
N LEU A 189 5.70 -16.79 2.82
CA LEU A 189 4.59 -16.66 1.87
C LEU A 189 4.34 -17.93 1.05
N ARG A 190 5.38 -18.72 0.75
CA ARG A 190 5.20 -20.03 0.11
C ARG A 190 4.55 -21.03 1.06
N ASP A 191 4.90 -21.00 2.34
CA ASP A 191 4.29 -21.87 3.35
C ASP A 191 2.80 -21.52 3.56
N ILE A 192 2.47 -20.22 3.63
CA ILE A 192 1.09 -19.73 3.70
C ILE A 192 0.32 -20.12 2.44
N ALA A 193 0.90 -19.96 1.25
CA ALA A 193 0.29 -20.38 -0.01
C ALA A 193 0.02 -21.88 -0.05
N GLY A 194 0.97 -22.70 0.43
CA GLY A 194 0.81 -24.15 0.52
C GLY A 194 -0.33 -24.55 1.45
N ALA A 195 -0.40 -23.95 2.65
CA ALA A 195 -1.49 -24.17 3.60
C ALA A 195 -2.86 -23.73 3.03
N ALA A 196 -2.88 -22.63 2.28
CA ALA A 196 -4.10 -22.08 1.68
C ALA A 196 -4.51 -22.78 0.36
N SER A 197 -3.73 -23.75 -0.13
CA SER A 197 -3.91 -24.43 -1.42
C SER A 197 -3.90 -23.47 -2.62
N PHE A 198 -3.03 -22.44 -2.57
CA PHE A 198 -2.81 -21.54 -3.70
C PHE A 198 -2.04 -22.22 -4.84
N PRO A 199 -2.07 -21.64 -6.06
CA PRO A 199 -1.32 -22.18 -7.18
C PRO A 199 0.16 -22.21 -6.82
N ALA A 200 0.86 -23.27 -7.26
CA ALA A 200 2.29 -23.36 -7.04
C ALA A 200 2.98 -22.15 -7.67
N ILE A 201 3.71 -21.37 -6.86
CA ILE A 201 4.56 -20.29 -7.35
C ILE A 201 5.67 -20.94 -8.16
N ALA A 202 5.67 -20.69 -9.47
CA ALA A 202 6.57 -21.37 -10.40
C ALA A 202 8.04 -21.02 -10.10
N GLY A 203 8.93 -21.99 -10.27
CA GLY A 203 10.38 -21.75 -10.18
C GLY A 203 10.89 -20.83 -11.29
N GLU A 204 10.27 -20.91 -12.48
CA GLU A 204 10.63 -20.11 -13.66
C GLU A 204 9.64 -18.99 -13.93
N ALA A 205 10.17 -17.86 -14.41
CA ALA A 205 9.37 -16.71 -14.81
C ALA A 205 8.49 -17.08 -16.00
N GLN A 206 7.17 -16.97 -15.85
CA GLN A 206 6.24 -17.21 -16.95
C GLN A 206 6.31 -16.04 -17.95
N PRO A 207 6.02 -16.26 -19.24
CA PRO A 207 5.92 -15.18 -20.24
C PRO A 207 4.71 -14.24 -20.03
N ARG A 208 4.01 -14.37 -18.89
CA ARG A 208 2.84 -13.56 -18.56
C ARG A 208 3.23 -12.16 -18.14
N LYS A 209 2.36 -11.20 -18.47
CA LYS A 209 2.54 -9.79 -18.12
C LYS A 209 2.16 -9.56 -16.65
N LEU A 210 2.92 -8.72 -15.96
CA LEU A 210 2.52 -8.21 -14.65
C LEU A 210 1.25 -7.36 -14.78
N HIS A 211 0.35 -7.49 -13.81
CA HIS A 211 -0.89 -6.73 -13.74
C HIS A 211 -0.71 -5.52 -12.83
N THR A 212 -1.06 -4.33 -13.30
CA THR A 212 -1.13 -3.16 -12.41
C THR A 212 -2.38 -3.28 -11.56
N ILE A 213 -2.21 -3.42 -10.25
CA ILE A 213 -3.31 -3.48 -9.30
C ILE A 213 -3.58 -2.05 -8.81
N PRO A 214 -4.79 -1.50 -9.06
CA PRO A 214 -5.11 -0.14 -8.64
C PRO A 214 -5.23 -0.06 -7.12
N ILE A 215 -4.88 1.09 -6.55
CA ILE A 215 -5.12 1.39 -5.14
C ILE A 215 -6.64 1.54 -4.96
N PRO A 216 -7.27 0.76 -4.05
CA PRO A 216 -8.68 0.92 -3.71
C PRO A 216 -8.99 2.34 -3.24
N ALA A 217 -10.19 2.84 -3.54
CA ALA A 217 -10.60 4.16 -3.08
C ALA A 217 -10.66 4.21 -1.55
N ALA A 218 -10.01 5.21 -0.95
CA ALA A 218 -10.02 5.42 0.49
C ALA A 218 -11.45 5.55 1.04
N ARG A 219 -11.65 5.16 2.31
CA ARG A 219 -12.94 5.34 2.98
C ARG A 219 -13.15 6.83 3.28
N CYS A 220 -14.11 7.43 2.57
CA CYS A 220 -14.39 8.87 2.64
C CYS A 220 -15.68 9.16 3.40
N TYR A 221 -15.71 10.24 4.17
CA TYR A 221 -16.95 10.75 4.78
C TYR A 221 -17.23 12.17 4.29
N THR A 222 -18.44 12.42 3.81
CA THR A 222 -18.83 13.73 3.28
C THR A 222 -19.71 14.46 4.29
N TYR A 223 -19.31 15.68 4.65
CA TYR A 223 -20.06 16.54 5.57
C TYR A 223 -20.27 17.93 4.99
N SER A 224 -21.43 18.53 5.32
CA SER A 224 -21.73 19.92 4.98
C SER A 224 -21.04 20.84 5.97
N TRP A 225 -20.24 21.79 5.46
CA TRP A 225 -19.57 22.79 6.30
C TRP A 225 -20.56 23.61 7.15
N ASP A 226 -21.77 23.78 6.64
CA ASP A 226 -22.78 24.71 7.18
C ASP A 226 -23.65 24.11 8.30
N GLN A 227 -23.60 22.79 8.51
CA GLN A 227 -24.56 22.09 9.39
C GLN A 227 -23.95 21.29 10.54
N ASP A 228 -22.65 20.98 10.54
CA ASP A 228 -22.06 20.15 11.59
C ASP A 228 -21.09 20.93 12.48
N ASN A 229 -21.49 21.13 13.74
CA ASN A 229 -20.57 21.45 14.82
C ASN A 229 -19.53 20.32 14.90
N PHE A 230 -18.25 20.65 14.77
CA PHE A 230 -17.09 19.75 14.92
C PHE A 230 -16.99 19.05 16.30
N GLY A 231 -18.05 19.03 17.10
CA GLY A 231 -18.16 18.25 18.34
C GLY A 231 -18.44 16.75 18.14
N LYS A 232 -18.84 16.31 16.93
CA LYS A 232 -19.11 14.88 16.60
C LYS A 232 -17.87 14.05 16.24
N TRP A 233 -16.68 14.65 16.15
CA TRP A 233 -15.42 13.92 15.87
C TRP A 233 -15.01 12.97 17.03
N ARG A 234 -15.72 13.00 18.17
CA ARG A 234 -15.58 12.00 19.25
C ARG A 234 -16.31 10.67 19.00
N GLY A 235 -17.07 10.56 17.90
CA GLY A 235 -17.88 9.38 17.58
C GLY A 235 -17.35 8.55 16.41
N PHE A 236 -16.10 8.72 15.97
CA PHE A 236 -15.53 7.78 15.00
C PHE A 236 -15.54 6.39 15.64
N PRO A 237 -16.14 5.38 14.98
CA PRO A 237 -15.86 4.00 15.35
C PRO A 237 -14.40 3.77 15.00
N ILE A 238 -13.52 3.92 15.98
CA ILE A 238 -12.24 3.24 15.95
C ILE A 238 -12.65 1.75 15.88
N PRO A 239 -12.36 1.04 14.77
CA PRO A 239 -12.59 -0.40 14.76
C PRO A 239 -11.81 -1.00 15.95
N PRO A 240 -12.40 -1.97 16.69
CA PRO A 240 -11.80 -2.49 17.91
C PRO A 240 -10.34 -2.96 17.74
#